data_AF-A0A1I1YGU1-F1
#
_entry.id   AF-A0A1I1YGU1-F1
#
_cell.length_a   1.000
_cell.length_b   1.000
_cell.length_c   1.000
_cell.angle_alpha   90.00
_cell.angle_beta   90.00
_cell.angle_gamma   90.00
#
_symmetry.space_group_name_H-M   'P 1'
#
loop_
_entity.id
_entity.type
_entity.pdbx_description
1 polymer ?
#
loop_
_entity_poly.entity_id
_entity_poly.type
_entity_poly.pdbx_seq_one_letter_code
_entity_poly.pdbx_strand_id
1 'polypeptide(L)'
;MRLPITVHRARLGKHSYRVIRPRPTPPNVVLSQCSTAASEYDMRLDARAAHRIGVAWLLAARSPRSLVHIPLRSSRSPASARCEPECFRHEECPYSTAERPLDLLLVHRGLQFRPSRWKEVRARLDNGRPETAELPTSDAPEFGSEPFEFHWIKRYPLRQHVHAETLLLTGNAPLFRELSTYFLDIAGNGPGSHSWNPRKHYCNEIRWPEIGRYDQEIHIVYDERWSGTDTKR
;
A
#
# COMPACT_ATOMS: atom_id res chain seq x y z
N MET A 1 15.35 -2.89 11.12
CA MET A 1 13.94 -3.34 11.02
C MET A 1 13.87 -4.81 10.60
N ARG A 2 12.93 -5.59 11.13
CA ARG A 2 12.73 -7.01 10.78
C ARG A 2 11.31 -7.23 10.29
N LEU A 3 11.15 -7.94 9.18
CA LEU A 3 9.84 -8.28 8.62
C LEU A 3 9.76 -9.80 8.40
N PRO A 4 8.93 -10.52 9.16
CA PRO A 4 8.65 -11.91 8.84
C PRO A 4 7.92 -11.99 7.50
N ILE A 5 8.36 -12.90 6.65
CA ILE A 5 7.89 -13.05 5.28
C ILE A 5 7.69 -14.53 4.93
N THR A 6 6.94 -14.78 3.87
CA THR A 6 6.95 -16.05 3.14
C THR A 6 7.46 -15.79 1.74
N VAL A 7 8.47 -16.56 1.31
CA VAL A 7 9.02 -16.53 -0.04
C VAL A 7 8.44 -17.67 -0.84
N HIS A 8 7.66 -17.34 -1.86
CA HIS A 8 7.08 -18.27 -2.80
C HIS A 8 7.84 -18.29 -4.12
N ARG A 9 7.70 -19.38 -4.85
CA ARG A 9 8.05 -19.46 -6.27
C ARG A 9 6.81 -19.79 -7.09
N ALA A 10 6.74 -19.21 -8.29
CA ALA A 10 5.77 -19.58 -9.32
C ALA A 10 6.49 -19.77 -10.66
N ARG A 11 6.20 -20.85 -11.37
CA ARG A 11 6.75 -21.12 -12.70
C ARG A 11 5.67 -20.95 -13.76
N LEU A 12 5.97 -20.16 -14.78
CA LEU A 12 5.10 -19.91 -15.94
C LEU A 12 5.91 -20.10 -17.22
N GLY A 13 5.79 -21.30 -17.81
CA GLY A 13 6.64 -21.75 -18.91
C GLY A 13 8.12 -21.72 -18.50
N LYS A 14 8.92 -20.97 -19.27
CA LYS A 14 10.37 -20.79 -18.99
C LYS A 14 10.69 -19.77 -17.88
N HIS A 15 9.70 -18.99 -17.42
CA HIS A 15 9.94 -17.94 -16.42
C HIS A 15 9.65 -18.48 -15.02
N SER A 16 10.51 -18.13 -14.06
CA SER A 16 10.27 -18.34 -12.63
C SER A 16 10.20 -16.99 -11.93
N TYR A 17 9.18 -16.80 -11.10
CA TYR A 17 8.98 -15.58 -10.32
C TYR A 17 9.15 -15.89 -8.84
N ARG A 18 10.00 -15.09 -8.18
CA ARG A 18 10.09 -15.05 -6.72
C ARG A 18 9.06 -14.05 -6.21
N VAL A 19 8.14 -14.51 -5.36
CA VAL A 19 7.09 -13.67 -4.77
C VAL A 19 7.27 -13.66 -3.26
N ILE A 20 7.41 -12.48 -2.68
CA ILE A 20 7.56 -12.30 -1.23
C ILE A 20 6.26 -11.77 -0.66
N ARG A 21 5.78 -12.35 0.44
CA ARG A 21 4.60 -11.88 1.16
C ARG A 21 4.95 -11.56 2.62
N PRO A 22 4.59 -10.39 3.16
CA PRO A 22 4.63 -10.17 4.61
C PRO A 22 3.78 -11.21 5.36
N ARG A 23 4.28 -11.72 6.50
CA ARG A 23 3.59 -12.71 7.34
C ARG A 23 3.56 -12.30 8.82
N PRO A 24 2.42 -12.41 9.52
CA PRO A 24 1.08 -12.48 8.94
C PRO A 24 0.79 -11.20 8.13
N THR A 25 -0.17 -11.27 7.22
CA THR A 25 -0.78 -10.04 6.69
C THR A 25 -1.28 -9.20 7.87
N PRO A 26 -1.02 -7.89 7.92
CA PRO A 26 -1.58 -7.06 8.98
C PRO A 26 -3.12 -7.10 8.90
N PRO A 27 -3.83 -7.33 10.01
CA PRO A 27 -5.30 -7.52 9.99
C PRO A 27 -6.06 -6.20 9.82
N ASN A 28 -5.43 -5.09 10.19
CA ASN A 28 -5.99 -3.75 10.28
C ASN A 28 -5.45 -2.89 9.14
N VAL A 29 -5.66 -3.35 7.92
CA VAL A 29 -5.35 -2.61 6.69
C VAL A 29 -6.24 -3.04 5.55
N VAL A 30 -6.87 -2.09 4.88
CA VAL A 30 -7.64 -2.33 3.65
C VAL A 30 -7.13 -1.41 2.56
N LEU A 31 -7.10 -1.90 1.32
CA LEU A 31 -6.89 -1.10 0.13
C LEU A 31 -8.12 -1.29 -0.75
N SER A 32 -8.83 -0.21 -1.05
CA SER A 32 -10.06 -0.24 -1.84
C SER A 32 -9.93 0.67 -3.05
N GLN A 33 -10.46 0.22 -4.19
CA GLN A 33 -10.71 1.09 -5.34
C GLN A 33 -12.13 1.63 -5.26
N CYS A 34 -12.28 2.94 -5.48
CA CYS A 34 -13.55 3.62 -5.34
C CYS A 34 -14.05 4.15 -6.69
N SER A 35 -15.36 4.04 -6.92
CA SER A 35 -15.97 4.20 -8.24
C SER A 35 -16.39 5.63 -8.60
N THR A 36 -16.34 6.57 -7.66
CA THR A 36 -17.14 7.79 -7.76
C THR A 36 -16.37 9.10 -7.95
N ALA A 37 -15.06 9.10 -7.75
CA ALA A 37 -14.14 10.13 -8.23
C ALA A 37 -13.04 9.41 -9.02
N ALA A 38 -12.51 10.04 -10.06
CA ALA A 38 -11.69 9.40 -11.07
C ALA A 38 -10.51 8.58 -10.50
N SER A 39 -10.72 7.28 -10.29
CA SER A 39 -9.69 6.29 -9.92
C SER A 39 -8.86 6.63 -8.67
N GLU A 40 -9.53 7.04 -7.59
CA GLU A 40 -8.92 7.13 -6.27
C GLU A 40 -8.84 5.74 -5.61
N TYR A 41 -7.67 5.44 -5.05
CA TYR A 41 -7.49 4.30 -4.15
C TYR A 41 -7.43 4.81 -2.73
N ASP A 42 -8.08 4.07 -1.84
CA ASP A 42 -8.16 4.39 -0.43
C ASP A 42 -7.46 3.28 0.34
N MET A 43 -6.42 3.63 1.10
CA MET A 43 -5.77 2.72 2.01
C MET A 43 -5.98 3.17 3.44
N ARG A 44 -6.67 2.36 4.23
CA ARG A 44 -6.87 2.63 5.67
C ARG A 44 -6.06 1.64 6.46
N LEU A 45 -5.40 2.10 7.52
CA LEU A 45 -4.49 1.26 8.28
C LEU A 45 -4.26 1.79 9.70
N ASP A 46 -4.03 0.89 10.66
CA ASP A 46 -3.52 1.28 11.98
C ASP A 46 -2.00 1.51 11.95
N ALA A 47 -1.43 2.03 13.03
CA ALA A 47 0.01 2.31 13.11
C ALA A 47 0.88 1.06 12.90
N ARG A 48 0.44 -0.11 13.37
CA ARG A 48 1.18 -1.36 13.23
C ARG A 48 1.19 -1.84 11.79
N ALA A 49 0.06 -1.75 11.11
CA ALA A 49 -0.07 -2.06 9.71
C ALA A 49 0.71 -1.06 8.85
N ALA A 50 0.62 0.25 9.14
CA ALA A 50 1.42 1.30 8.51
C ALA A 50 2.91 0.95 8.52
N HIS A 51 3.46 0.67 9.71
CA HIS A 51 4.87 0.31 9.85
C HIS A 51 5.21 -0.92 8.99
N ARG A 52 4.39 -1.96 9.02
CA ARG A 52 4.63 -3.20 8.25
C ARG A 52 4.55 -2.97 6.74
N ILE A 53 3.62 -2.15 6.26
CA ILE A 53 3.53 -1.77 4.85
C ILE A 53 4.76 -0.95 4.46
N GLY A 54 5.14 0.08 5.23
CA GLY A 54 6.35 0.86 4.97
C GLY A 54 7.61 -0.01 4.86
N VAL A 55 7.79 -0.96 5.79
CA VAL A 55 8.91 -1.92 5.71
C VAL A 55 8.82 -2.84 4.48
N ALA A 56 7.61 -3.20 4.02
CA ALA A 56 7.43 -3.96 2.78
C ALA A 56 7.79 -3.16 1.52
N TRP A 57 7.59 -1.84 1.53
CA TRP A 57 8.07 -0.93 0.47
C TRP A 57 9.61 -0.88 0.42
N LEU A 58 10.26 -0.77 1.58
CA LEU A 58 11.72 -0.88 1.67
C LEU A 58 12.24 -2.25 1.17
N LEU A 59 11.52 -3.33 1.47
CA LEU A 59 11.84 -4.65 0.95
C LEU A 59 11.73 -4.71 -0.58
N ALA A 60 10.73 -4.08 -1.18
CA ALA A 60 10.61 -3.97 -2.63
C ALA A 60 11.77 -3.17 -3.23
N ALA A 61 12.22 -2.10 -2.56
CA ALA A 61 13.39 -1.32 -2.97
C ALA A 61 14.67 -2.17 -3.02
N ARG A 62 14.85 -3.09 -2.06
CA ARG A 62 16.03 -3.99 -1.99
C ARG A 62 15.91 -5.25 -2.84
N SER A 63 14.73 -5.56 -3.36
CA SER A 63 14.45 -6.84 -4.02
C SER A 63 14.10 -6.69 -5.50
N PRO A 64 15.00 -6.17 -6.36
CA PRO A 64 14.70 -5.83 -7.76
C PRO A 64 14.33 -7.05 -8.62
N ARG A 65 14.60 -8.27 -8.14
CA ARG A 65 14.31 -9.54 -8.80
C ARG A 65 13.14 -10.29 -8.16
N SER A 66 12.24 -9.59 -7.46
CA SER A 66 11.10 -10.21 -6.79
C SER A 66 9.85 -9.35 -6.92
N LEU A 67 8.71 -10.02 -6.84
CA LEU A 67 7.40 -9.39 -6.68
C LEU A 67 7.09 -9.34 -5.18
N VAL A 68 6.78 -8.18 -4.61
CA VAL A 68 6.34 -8.09 -3.20
C VAL A 68 4.82 -7.98 -3.19
N HIS A 69 4.15 -9.06 -2.80
CA HIS A 69 2.69 -9.17 -2.78
C HIS A 69 2.16 -9.04 -1.36
N ILE A 70 1.23 -8.11 -1.16
CA ILE A 70 0.57 -7.87 0.11
C ILE A 70 -0.92 -8.20 -0.07
N PRO A 71 -1.39 -9.36 0.44
CA PRO A 71 -2.76 -9.80 0.23
C PRO A 71 -3.70 -9.10 1.21
N LEU A 72 -4.33 -8.00 0.79
CA LEU A 72 -5.13 -7.11 1.65
C LEU A 72 -6.64 -7.37 1.58
N ARG A 73 -7.10 -8.22 0.65
CA ARG A 73 -8.54 -8.44 0.40
C ARG A 73 -9.28 -9.18 1.53
N SER A 74 -8.55 -9.84 2.42
CA SER A 74 -9.14 -10.62 3.53
C SER A 74 -9.00 -9.93 4.88
N SER A 75 -8.66 -8.64 4.89
CA SER A 75 -8.51 -7.85 6.11
C SER A 75 -9.85 -7.47 6.73
N ARG A 76 -9.80 -7.06 8.00
CA ARG A 76 -10.98 -6.50 8.68
C ARG A 76 -11.41 -5.22 8.00
N SER A 77 -12.69 -4.89 8.11
CA SER A 77 -13.19 -3.58 7.68
C SER A 77 -12.88 -2.54 8.76
N PRO A 78 -12.50 -1.32 8.39
CA PRO A 78 -12.47 -0.20 9.33
C PRO A 78 -13.88 0.05 9.89
N ALA A 79 -13.96 0.50 11.14
CA ALA A 79 -15.24 0.74 11.82
C ALA A 79 -15.81 2.13 11.51
N SER A 80 -14.96 3.11 11.20
CA SER A 80 -15.40 4.43 10.73
C SER A 80 -15.79 4.35 9.26
N ALA A 81 -16.83 5.10 8.86
CA ALA A 81 -17.17 5.27 7.46
C ALA A 81 -15.99 5.94 6.72
N ARG A 82 -15.83 5.64 5.42
CA ARG A 82 -14.78 6.24 4.56
C ARG A 82 -14.88 7.77 4.51
N CYS A 83 -16.06 8.29 4.81
CA CYS A 83 -16.37 9.71 4.96
C CYS A 83 -16.97 9.96 6.35
N GLU A 84 -16.58 11.03 7.03
CA GLU A 84 -17.34 11.69 8.11
C GLU A 84 -17.13 13.22 7.96
N PRO A 85 -17.99 14.07 8.55
CA PRO A 85 -19.23 14.65 8.03
C PRO A 85 -19.05 15.83 7.04
N GLU A 86 -17.82 16.24 6.69
CA GLU A 86 -17.64 17.48 5.91
C GLU A 86 -17.89 17.28 4.41
N CYS A 87 -17.49 16.13 3.87
CA CYS A 87 -17.86 15.73 2.51
C CYS A 87 -19.37 15.42 2.39
N PHE A 88 -20.05 15.03 3.48
CA PHE A 88 -21.52 14.89 3.51
C PHE A 88 -22.28 16.23 3.50
N ARG A 89 -21.60 17.37 3.69
CA ARG A 89 -22.23 18.70 3.55
C ARG A 89 -22.32 19.17 2.10
N HIS A 90 -21.62 18.52 1.18
CA HIS A 90 -21.80 18.76 -0.24
C HIS A 90 -22.80 17.73 -0.79
N GLU A 91 -23.94 18.21 -1.30
CA GLU A 91 -24.96 17.41 -2.02
C GLU A 91 -24.36 16.60 -3.20
N GLU A 92 -23.12 16.91 -3.57
CA GLU A 92 -22.34 16.30 -4.64
C GLU A 92 -21.38 15.20 -4.18
N CYS A 93 -21.41 14.73 -2.92
CA CYS A 93 -20.55 13.60 -2.54
C CYS A 93 -21.24 12.30 -3.00
N PRO A 94 -20.83 11.69 -4.13
CA PRO A 94 -21.47 10.50 -4.63
C PRO A 94 -21.31 9.37 -3.60
N TYR A 95 -22.43 8.88 -3.08
CA TYR A 95 -22.50 7.67 -2.27
C TYR A 95 -21.65 6.59 -2.94
N SER A 96 -20.50 6.25 -2.36
CA SER A 96 -19.69 5.15 -2.85
C SER A 96 -20.43 3.86 -2.50
N THR A 97 -21.12 3.27 -3.48
CA THR A 97 -21.96 2.07 -3.28
C THR A 97 -21.22 0.77 -3.56
N ALA A 98 -19.97 0.82 -4.06
CA ALA A 98 -19.18 -0.36 -4.37
C ALA A 98 -17.68 -0.10 -4.10
N GLU A 99 -17.23 -0.45 -2.90
CA GLU A 99 -15.81 -0.58 -2.61
C GLU A 99 -15.32 -1.92 -3.15
N ARG A 100 -14.25 -1.90 -3.95
CA ARG A 100 -13.59 -3.12 -4.40
C ARG A 100 -12.26 -3.29 -3.66
N PRO A 101 -12.17 -4.21 -2.67
CA PRO A 101 -10.92 -4.54 -2.02
C PRO A 101 -9.89 -5.05 -3.03
N LEU A 102 -8.66 -4.58 -2.92
CA LEU A 102 -7.53 -4.95 -3.76
C LEU A 102 -6.38 -5.49 -2.91
N ASP A 103 -5.64 -6.46 -3.45
CA ASP A 103 -4.29 -6.74 -2.98
C ASP A 103 -3.33 -5.65 -3.50
N LEU A 104 -2.14 -5.52 -2.91
CA LEU A 104 -1.07 -4.66 -3.41
C LEU A 104 0.10 -5.51 -3.94
N LEU A 105 0.64 -5.15 -5.10
CA LEU A 105 1.83 -5.77 -5.67
C LEU A 105 2.87 -4.72 -6.03
N LEU A 106 3.99 -4.71 -5.32
CA LEU A 106 5.12 -3.85 -5.62
C LEU A 106 6.09 -4.57 -6.56
N VAL A 107 6.41 -3.91 -7.66
CA VAL A 107 7.19 -4.47 -8.76
C VAL A 107 8.34 -3.52 -9.08
N HIS A 108 9.57 -4.03 -9.02
CA HIS A 108 10.69 -3.26 -9.53
C HIS A 108 10.67 -3.22 -11.06
N ARG A 109 10.79 -2.04 -11.67
CA ARG A 109 10.74 -1.84 -13.13
C ARG A 109 11.72 -2.69 -13.92
N GLY A 110 12.89 -2.97 -13.33
CA GLY A 110 13.92 -3.83 -13.93
C GLY A 110 13.48 -5.28 -14.14
N LEU A 111 12.44 -5.74 -13.45
CA LEU A 111 11.89 -7.09 -13.63
C LEU A 111 11.08 -7.22 -14.93
N GLN A 112 10.68 -6.10 -15.55
CA GLN A 112 9.85 -6.06 -16.76
C GLN A 112 8.61 -6.97 -16.67
N PHE A 113 8.05 -7.10 -15.47
CA PHE A 113 6.90 -7.96 -15.22
C PHE A 113 5.66 -7.40 -15.92
N ARG A 114 4.92 -8.27 -16.60
CA ARG A 114 3.68 -7.90 -17.29
C ARG A 114 2.50 -8.04 -16.34
N PRO A 115 1.76 -6.96 -16.01
CA PRO A 115 0.62 -7.01 -15.09
C PRO A 115 -0.41 -8.10 -15.41
N SER A 116 -0.70 -8.32 -16.70
CA SER A 116 -1.68 -9.32 -17.14
C SER A 116 -1.34 -10.76 -16.72
N ARG A 117 -0.07 -11.07 -16.46
CA ARG A 117 0.37 -12.39 -15.99
C ARG A 117 0.12 -12.61 -14.50
N TRP A 118 -0.27 -11.58 -13.75
CA TRP A 118 -0.38 -11.68 -12.30
C TRP A 118 -1.36 -12.77 -11.84
N LYS A 119 -2.52 -12.89 -12.49
CA LYS A 119 -3.51 -13.93 -12.16
C LYS A 119 -2.90 -15.34 -12.22
N GLU A 120 -2.16 -15.60 -13.29
CA GLU A 120 -1.51 -16.88 -13.56
C GLU A 120 -0.33 -17.18 -12.63
N VAL A 121 0.44 -16.15 -12.27
CA VAL A 121 1.54 -16.26 -11.31
C VAL A 121 0.99 -16.53 -9.91
N ARG A 122 -0.02 -15.75 -9.48
CA ARG A 122 -0.66 -15.90 -8.17
C ARG A 122 -1.28 -17.28 -7.98
N ALA A 123 -1.90 -17.84 -9.03
CA ALA A 123 -2.50 -19.17 -9.01
C ALA A 123 -1.48 -20.33 -8.93
N ARG A 124 -0.20 -20.08 -9.23
CA ARG A 124 0.87 -21.10 -9.27
C ARG A 124 1.91 -20.94 -8.17
N LEU A 125 1.60 -20.16 -7.13
CA LEU A 125 2.50 -20.04 -5.99
C LEU A 125 2.57 -21.37 -5.26
N ASP A 126 3.78 -21.82 -4.98
CA ASP A 126 4.02 -22.95 -4.10
C ASP A 126 3.60 -22.64 -2.64
N ASN A 127 3.79 -23.61 -1.75
CA ASN A 127 3.51 -23.47 -0.31
C ASN A 127 4.35 -22.36 0.35
N GLY A 128 5.42 -21.90 -0.31
CA GLY A 128 6.33 -20.90 0.17
C GLY A 128 7.21 -21.37 1.33
N ARG A 129 8.28 -20.63 1.57
CA ARG A 129 9.21 -20.84 2.69
C ARG A 129 9.15 -19.65 3.64
N PRO A 130 8.84 -19.85 4.92
CA PRO A 130 8.92 -18.79 5.92
C PRO A 130 10.36 -18.31 6.10
N GLU A 131 10.57 -17.00 6.08
CA GLU A 131 11.85 -16.33 6.28
C GLU A 131 11.65 -15.04 7.07
N THR A 132 12.73 -14.39 7.49
CA THR A 132 12.69 -13.03 8.05
C THR A 132 13.62 -12.16 7.22
N ALA A 133 13.07 -11.08 6.66
CA ALA A 133 13.88 -10.06 6.02
C ALA A 133 14.44 -9.10 7.07
N GLU A 134 15.74 -8.85 6.99
CA GLU A 134 16.42 -7.85 7.80
C GLU A 134 16.72 -6.63 6.92
N LEU A 135 16.22 -5.48 7.35
CA LEU A 135 16.38 -4.21 6.65
C LEU A 135 17.07 -3.22 7.59
N PRO A 136 18.25 -2.70 7.25
CA PRO A 136 18.89 -1.61 7.97
C PRO A 136 17.91 -0.46 8.22
N THR A 137 17.91 0.12 9.42
CA THR A 137 17.08 1.31 9.70
C THR A 137 17.47 2.48 8.81
N SER A 138 18.74 2.57 8.40
CA SER A 138 19.26 3.54 7.43
C SER A 138 18.69 3.40 6.01
N ASP A 139 17.93 2.34 5.71
CA ASP A 139 17.23 2.24 4.41
C ASP A 139 15.97 3.13 4.36
N ALA A 140 15.41 3.50 5.52
CA ALA A 140 14.32 4.46 5.61
C ALA A 140 14.90 5.88 5.62
N PRO A 141 14.57 6.74 4.62
CA PRO A 141 14.85 8.15 4.74
C PRO A 141 14.08 8.75 5.93
N GLU A 142 14.58 9.83 6.49
CA GLU A 142 13.80 10.65 7.40
C GLU A 142 12.69 11.34 6.62
N PHE A 143 11.44 11.25 7.11
CA PHE A 143 10.30 11.86 6.45
C PHE A 143 10.49 13.38 6.38
N GLY A 144 10.33 13.96 5.18
CA GLY A 144 10.50 15.40 4.97
C GLY A 144 11.95 15.91 4.97
N SER A 145 12.95 15.03 4.97
CA SER A 145 14.38 15.43 4.94
C SER A 145 14.78 16.18 3.66
N GLU A 146 14.13 15.88 2.54
CA GLU A 146 14.08 16.73 1.35
C GLU A 146 12.63 16.74 0.82
N PRO A 147 12.12 17.86 0.29
CA PRO A 147 10.84 17.83 -0.41
C PRO A 147 10.94 16.80 -1.53
N PHE A 148 10.02 15.83 -1.57
CA PHE A 148 9.89 14.96 -2.72
C PHE A 148 9.39 15.79 -3.90
N GLU A 149 10.34 16.41 -4.60
CA GLU A 149 10.03 17.37 -5.65
C GLU A 149 9.31 16.66 -6.79
N PHE A 150 8.30 17.31 -7.36
CA PHE A 150 7.55 16.80 -8.53
C PHE A 150 8.46 16.35 -9.69
N HIS A 151 9.68 16.90 -9.79
CA HIS A 151 10.66 16.49 -10.79
C HIS A 151 11.18 15.05 -10.58
N TRP A 152 11.23 14.53 -9.35
CA TRP A 152 11.65 13.15 -9.07
C TRP A 152 10.65 12.14 -9.61
N ILE A 153 9.34 12.37 -9.48
CA ILE A 153 8.35 11.46 -10.05
C ILE A 153 8.38 11.50 -11.59
N LYS A 154 8.65 12.67 -12.19
CA LYS A 154 8.91 12.77 -13.64
C LYS A 154 10.13 11.96 -14.06
N ARG A 155 11.20 11.96 -13.25
CA ARG A 155 12.43 11.20 -13.49
C ARG A 155 12.26 9.70 -13.23
N TYR A 156 11.38 9.33 -12.32
CA TYR A 156 11.15 7.96 -11.86
C TYR A 156 9.65 7.65 -11.85
N PRO A 157 9.04 7.38 -13.02
CA PRO A 157 7.60 7.20 -13.10
C PRO A 157 7.15 5.95 -12.32
N LEU A 158 6.18 6.15 -11.42
CA LEU A 158 5.39 5.07 -10.82
C LEU A 158 4.30 4.69 -11.81
N ARG A 159 4.34 3.48 -12.35
CA ARG A 159 3.25 2.97 -13.20
C ARG A 159 2.27 2.18 -12.37
N GLN A 160 0.99 2.39 -12.61
CA GLN A 160 -0.07 1.65 -11.95
C GLN A 160 -0.90 0.82 -12.93
N HIS A 161 -1.30 -0.37 -12.48
CA HIS A 161 -2.25 -1.21 -13.20
C HIS A 161 -3.10 -1.98 -12.20
N VAL A 162 -4.42 -2.04 -12.42
CA VAL A 162 -5.28 -2.99 -11.70
C VAL A 162 -5.45 -4.24 -12.54
N HIS A 163 -5.09 -5.39 -11.99
CA HIS A 163 -5.32 -6.68 -12.66
C HIS A 163 -5.60 -7.78 -11.63
N ALA A 164 -6.67 -8.56 -11.86
CA ALA A 164 -7.09 -9.65 -10.97
C ALA A 164 -7.18 -9.24 -9.48
N GLU A 165 -7.95 -8.17 -9.22
CA GLU A 165 -8.20 -7.62 -7.87
C GLU A 165 -6.90 -7.27 -7.15
N THR A 166 -5.92 -6.73 -7.87
CA THR A 166 -4.63 -6.33 -7.32
C THR A 166 -4.21 -5.02 -7.97
N LEU A 167 -3.83 -4.04 -7.16
CA LEU A 167 -3.13 -2.84 -7.61
C LEU A 167 -1.65 -3.18 -7.75
N LEU A 168 -1.13 -3.10 -8.96
CA LEU A 168 0.28 -3.27 -9.26
C LEU A 168 0.94 -1.90 -9.37
N LEU A 169 1.96 -1.68 -8.54
CA LEU A 169 2.79 -0.48 -8.59
C LEU A 169 4.18 -0.86 -9.09
N THR A 170 4.54 -0.36 -10.28
CA THR A 170 5.85 -0.58 -10.88
C THR A 170 6.71 0.66 -10.71
N GLY A 171 7.77 0.54 -9.91
CA GLY A 171 8.66 1.65 -9.55
C GLY A 171 10.12 1.22 -9.52
N ASN A 172 10.98 2.03 -8.91
CA ASN A 172 12.40 1.70 -8.70
C ASN A 172 12.79 1.84 -7.23
N ALA A 173 14.03 1.45 -6.91
CA ALA A 173 14.49 1.46 -5.52
C ALA A 173 14.44 2.85 -4.84
N PRO A 174 14.92 3.96 -5.44
CA PRO A 174 14.79 5.29 -4.83
C PRO A 174 13.33 5.66 -4.53
N LEU A 175 12.43 5.48 -5.49
CA LEU A 175 11.02 5.80 -5.33
C LEU A 175 10.34 4.95 -4.25
N PHE A 176 10.66 3.66 -4.17
CA PHE A 176 10.10 2.80 -3.14
C PHE A 176 10.62 3.13 -1.73
N ARG A 177 11.87 3.61 -1.61
CA ARG A 177 12.38 4.12 -0.32
C ARG A 177 11.64 5.38 0.09
N GLU A 178 11.48 6.31 -0.85
CA GLU A 178 10.77 7.55 -0.58
C GLU A 178 9.32 7.30 -0.15
N LEU A 179 8.56 6.57 -0.95
CA LEU A 179 7.15 6.28 -0.66
C LEU A 179 6.96 5.42 0.59
N SER A 180 8.01 4.73 1.07
CA SER A 180 7.94 4.03 2.36
C SER A 180 7.80 5.00 3.54
N THR A 181 8.34 6.22 3.42
CA THR A 181 8.33 7.22 4.50
C THR A 181 6.90 7.65 4.84
N TYR A 182 5.99 7.64 3.86
CA TYR A 182 4.59 8.05 4.07
C TYR A 182 3.86 7.09 5.01
N PHE A 183 4.18 5.80 4.92
CA PHE A 183 3.66 4.79 5.83
C PHE A 183 4.35 4.82 7.19
N LEU A 184 5.66 5.07 7.22
CA LEU A 184 6.41 5.14 8.48
C LEU A 184 6.05 6.40 9.29
N ASP A 185 5.75 7.50 8.61
CA ASP A 185 5.21 8.73 9.19
C ASP A 185 3.85 8.46 9.82
N ILE A 186 2.90 7.84 9.09
CA ILE A 186 1.61 7.43 9.67
C ILE A 186 1.80 6.51 10.87
N ALA A 187 2.77 5.59 10.82
CA ALA A 187 3.04 4.69 11.95
C ALA A 187 3.52 5.42 13.20
N GLY A 188 4.36 6.45 13.05
CA GLY A 188 4.93 7.21 14.17
C GLY A 188 3.99 8.29 14.70
N ASN A 189 3.30 8.99 13.81
CA ASN A 189 2.59 10.24 14.11
C ASN A 189 1.05 10.08 14.10
N GLY A 190 0.53 9.06 13.42
CA GLY A 190 -0.91 8.76 13.36
C GLY A 190 -1.57 8.70 14.75
N PRO A 191 -1.07 7.89 15.71
CA PRO A 191 -1.65 7.80 17.05
C PRO A 191 -1.64 9.13 17.81
N GLY A 192 -0.59 9.93 17.66
CA GLY A 192 -0.45 11.22 18.35
C GLY A 192 -1.45 12.27 17.86
N SER A 193 -1.77 12.27 16.57
CA SER A 193 -2.69 13.25 15.98
C SER A 193 -4.14 13.13 16.49
N HIS A 194 -4.62 11.91 16.74
CA HIS A 194 -5.96 11.65 17.28
C HIS A 194 -6.10 12.09 18.75
N SER A 195 -5.00 12.08 19.50
CA SER A 195 -5.00 12.51 20.91
C SER A 195 -5.27 14.02 21.08
N TRP A 196 -4.91 14.82 20.07
CA TRP A 196 -5.07 16.27 20.10
C TRP A 196 -6.40 16.74 19.49
N ASN A 197 -6.90 16.04 18.47
CA ASN A 197 -8.22 16.29 17.90
C ASN A 197 -8.79 14.99 17.28
N PRO A 198 -9.75 14.32 17.93
CA PRO A 198 -10.36 13.09 17.41
C PRO A 198 -11.09 13.24 16.07
N ARG A 199 -11.33 14.47 15.59
CA ARG A 199 -11.90 14.77 14.26
C ARG A 199 -10.85 15.07 13.20
N LYS A 200 -9.56 15.21 13.57
CA LYS A 200 -8.49 15.47 12.61
C LYS A 200 -8.04 14.14 12.00
N HIS A 201 -8.31 13.96 10.71
CA HIS A 201 -7.75 12.84 9.96
C HIS A 201 -6.23 13.02 9.84
N TYR A 202 -5.50 11.90 9.85
CA TYR A 202 -4.06 11.88 9.60
C TYR A 202 -3.80 11.02 8.38
N CYS A 203 -3.34 11.64 7.31
CA CYS A 203 -3.16 10.98 6.03
C CYS A 203 -1.88 11.40 5.32
N ASN A 204 -1.50 10.58 4.35
CA ASN A 204 -0.52 10.87 3.32
C ASN A 204 -1.08 10.43 1.97
N GLU A 205 -0.57 10.96 0.87
CA GLU A 205 -1.10 10.70 -0.47
C GLU A 205 0.00 10.34 -1.46
N ILE A 206 -0.11 9.17 -2.10
CA ILE A 206 0.76 8.82 -3.22
C ILE A 206 0.09 9.28 -4.51
N ARG A 207 0.53 10.41 -5.06
CA ARG A 207 -0.03 11.01 -6.27
C ARG A 207 0.73 10.60 -7.54
N TRP A 208 0.02 10.46 -8.67
CA TRP A 208 0.63 10.23 -9.99
C TRP A 208 0.69 11.53 -10.80
N PRO A 209 1.86 11.98 -11.28
CA PRO A 209 2.01 13.26 -11.97
C PRO A 209 1.77 13.17 -13.48
N GLU A 210 1.07 12.14 -13.99
CA GLU A 210 0.85 12.08 -15.45
C GLU A 210 0.08 13.33 -15.92
N ILE A 211 0.62 13.92 -16.99
CA ILE A 211 0.25 15.25 -17.50
C ILE A 211 -1.25 15.26 -17.84
N GLY A 212 -2.04 15.95 -17.03
CA GLY A 212 -3.45 16.27 -17.30
C GLY A 212 -4.50 15.55 -16.44
N ARG A 213 -4.09 14.64 -15.55
CA ARG A 213 -4.99 13.93 -14.61
C ARG A 213 -4.41 13.97 -13.19
N TYR A 214 -4.65 15.09 -12.51
CA TYR A 214 -4.28 15.30 -11.10
C TYR A 214 -5.22 14.58 -10.10
N ASP A 215 -6.09 13.70 -10.60
CA ASP A 215 -7.21 13.10 -9.87
C ASP A 215 -6.95 11.66 -9.38
N GLN A 216 -5.83 11.06 -9.77
CA GLN A 216 -5.48 9.72 -9.31
C GLN A 216 -4.47 9.81 -8.15
N GLU A 217 -4.85 9.23 -7.01
CA GLU A 217 -3.95 9.02 -5.87
C GLU A 217 -4.25 7.72 -5.10
N ILE A 218 -3.28 7.31 -4.27
CA ILE A 218 -3.57 6.47 -3.10
C ILE A 218 -3.63 7.38 -1.88
N HIS A 219 -4.83 7.65 -1.39
CA HIS A 219 -5.04 8.32 -0.11
C HIS A 219 -4.83 7.29 1.01
N ILE A 220 -3.82 7.52 1.86
CA ILE A 220 -3.45 6.62 2.95
C ILE A 220 -3.88 7.26 4.26
N VAL A 221 -4.81 6.64 4.97
CA VAL A 221 -5.44 7.21 6.16
C VAL A 221 -5.14 6.35 7.38
N TYR A 222 -4.71 6.98 8.46
CA TYR A 222 -4.63 6.35 9.77
C TYR A 222 -6.05 6.08 10.31
N ASP A 223 -6.27 4.85 10.75
CA ASP A 223 -7.50 4.46 11.43
C ASP A 223 -7.20 3.49 12.57
N GLU A 224 -7.65 3.85 13.77
CA GLU A 224 -7.46 3.03 14.97
C GLU A 224 -8.66 2.10 15.24
N ARG A 225 -9.81 2.35 14.60
CA ARG A 225 -11.06 1.62 14.87
C ARG A 225 -11.33 0.60 13.78
N TRP A 226 -11.36 -0.68 14.14
CA TRP A 226 -11.54 -1.79 13.21
C TRP A 226 -12.69 -2.70 13.66
N SER A 227 -13.40 -3.30 12.72
CA SER A 227 -14.48 -4.23 13.07
C SER A 227 -13.94 -5.40 13.92
N GLY A 228 -14.67 -5.76 14.97
CA GLY A 228 -14.27 -6.81 15.90
C GLY A 228 -13.10 -6.45 16.82
N THR A 229 -12.80 -5.16 17.06
CA THR A 229 -11.97 -4.73 18.20
C THR A 229 -12.76 -4.39 19.46
N ASP A 230 -14.09 -4.30 19.38
CA ASP A 230 -14.97 -4.26 20.56
C ASP A 230 -15.15 -5.67 21.13
N THR A 231 -14.18 -6.13 21.89
CA THR A 231 -14.43 -7.11 22.95
C THR A 231 -13.59 -6.75 24.18
N LYS A 232 -14.31 -6.24 25.19
CA LYS A 232 -13.94 -6.03 26.60
C LYS A 232 -13.12 -4.77 26.92
N ARG A 233 -13.82 -3.74 27.39
CA ARG A 233 -13.46 -3.10 28.67
C ARG A 233 -14.36 -3.69 29.75
#